data_AF-A0A254QS33-F1
#
_entry.id   AF-A0A254QS33-F1
#
_cell.length_a   1.000
_cell.length_b   1.000
_cell.length_c   1.000
_cell.angle_alpha   90.00
_cell.angle_beta   90.00
_cell.angle_gamma   90.00
#
_symmetry.space_group_name_H-M   'P 1'
#
loop_
_entity.id
_entity.type
_entity.pdbx_description
1 polymer ?
#
loop_
_entity_poly.entity_id
_entity_poly.type
_entity_poly.pdbx_seq_one_letter_code
_entity_poly.pdbx_strand_id
1 'polypeptide(L)'
;MFAEQKKTTNYNGFLAANLGAQALPDKIKGADATLAVNVLFTYLSNTNPQATGYSKVESNFRALCKKLNVTTKEITRQGVPICTAFSLVDGDKTVFLLDPFENYYKKIGAVDAIQGYSNKYSGLLEFVWQGGNFSILTEKGYDENDPNDGKITPQLVSSLEVIRVTSYNPGAYLEIRSKDERVNTSYRVTVGMTVEDFDKFLDSKSGEAKQLIHNAAMEEWIYFQGLNFGIFVKDKKVAGITVCPSH
;
A
#
# COMPACT_ATOMS: atom_id res chain seq x y z
N MET A 1 -29.83 21.05 -1.02
CA MET A 1 -28.35 20.91 -0.93
C MET A 1 -27.69 22.13 -0.29
N PHE A 2 -27.63 23.30 -0.93
CA PHE A 2 -26.93 24.47 -0.38
C PHE A 2 -27.49 24.99 0.94
N ALA A 3 -28.81 24.88 1.16
CA ALA A 3 -29.45 25.28 2.41
C ALA A 3 -28.88 24.56 3.63
N GLU A 4 -28.44 23.29 3.50
CA GLU A 4 -27.82 22.56 4.61
C GLU A 4 -26.33 22.85 4.76
N GLN A 5 -25.58 22.98 3.65
CA GLN A 5 -24.16 23.37 3.73
C GLN A 5 -23.99 24.76 4.36
N LYS A 6 -24.93 25.68 4.16
CA LYS A 6 -24.94 27.00 4.80
C LYS A 6 -25.12 26.96 6.31
N LYS A 7 -25.66 25.87 6.87
CA LYS A 7 -25.90 25.73 8.31
C LYS A 7 -24.68 25.17 9.07
N THR A 8 -23.61 24.78 8.36
CA THR A 8 -22.44 24.15 8.98
C THR A 8 -21.14 24.75 8.45
N THR A 9 -20.14 24.88 9.30
CA THR A 9 -18.77 25.24 8.90
C THR A 9 -17.96 24.03 8.41
N ASN A 10 -18.47 22.81 8.62
CA ASN A 10 -17.79 21.58 8.23
C ASN A 10 -17.96 21.30 6.72
N TYR A 11 -16.86 20.93 6.07
CA TYR A 11 -16.87 20.56 4.67
C TYR A 11 -17.46 19.15 4.48
N ASN A 12 -18.42 18.99 3.55
CA ASN A 12 -18.99 17.70 3.19
C ASN A 12 -18.52 17.29 1.79
N GLY A 13 -17.59 16.33 1.73
CA GLY A 13 -17.02 15.83 0.47
C GLY A 13 -18.03 15.14 -0.45
N PHE A 14 -19.04 14.46 0.10
CA PHE A 14 -20.09 13.80 -0.69
C PHE A 14 -21.02 14.82 -1.34
N LEU A 15 -21.35 15.90 -0.63
CA LEU A 15 -22.11 17.00 -1.20
C LEU A 15 -21.37 17.61 -2.39
N ALA A 16 -20.07 17.87 -2.24
CA ALA A 16 -19.26 18.49 -3.28
C ALA A 16 -19.10 17.58 -4.52
N ALA A 17 -18.89 16.28 -4.31
CA ALA A 17 -18.84 15.28 -5.38
C ALA A 17 -20.16 15.26 -6.17
N ASN A 18 -21.31 15.18 -5.48
CA ASN A 18 -22.62 15.16 -6.12
C ASN A 18 -22.95 16.47 -6.83
N LEU A 19 -22.61 17.60 -6.21
CA LEU A 19 -22.81 18.93 -6.79
C LEU A 19 -22.02 19.09 -8.08
N GLY A 20 -20.75 18.65 -8.10
CA GLY A 20 -19.90 18.72 -9.27
C GLY A 20 -20.18 17.63 -10.31
N ALA A 21 -20.79 16.51 -9.92
CA ALA A 21 -21.19 15.44 -10.84
C ALA A 21 -22.45 15.77 -11.64
N GLN A 22 -23.28 16.71 -11.17
CA GLN A 22 -24.47 17.17 -11.88
C GLN A 22 -24.19 18.48 -12.62
N ALA A 23 -24.82 18.66 -13.77
CA ALA A 23 -24.81 19.96 -14.44
C ALA A 23 -25.48 20.97 -13.51
N LEU A 24 -24.78 22.04 -13.14
CA LEU A 24 -25.33 23.04 -12.23
C LEU A 24 -26.53 23.73 -12.89
N PRO A 25 -27.70 23.82 -12.22
CA PRO A 25 -28.86 24.48 -12.78
C PRO A 25 -28.54 25.91 -13.19
N ASP A 26 -29.08 26.36 -14.33
CA ASP A 26 -28.82 27.70 -14.87
C ASP A 26 -29.19 28.84 -13.93
N LYS A 27 -30.05 28.56 -12.95
CA LYS A 27 -30.62 29.50 -11.98
C LYS A 27 -29.74 29.76 -10.75
N ILE A 28 -28.60 29.07 -10.58
CA ILE A 28 -27.67 29.37 -9.47
C ILE A 28 -27.02 30.75 -9.70
N LYS A 29 -27.23 31.67 -8.75
CA LYS A 29 -26.77 33.07 -8.81
C LYS A 29 -26.29 33.56 -7.43
N GLY A 30 -25.55 34.67 -7.41
CA GLY A 30 -25.19 35.38 -6.18
C GLY A 30 -24.38 34.52 -5.20
N ALA A 31 -24.75 34.60 -3.92
CA ALA A 31 -24.06 33.90 -2.82
C ALA A 31 -24.02 32.37 -3.00
N ASP A 32 -25.06 31.77 -3.60
CA ASP A 32 -25.12 30.32 -3.85
C ASP A 32 -24.10 29.88 -4.91
N ALA A 33 -23.91 30.72 -5.93
CA ALA A 33 -22.95 30.46 -6.98
C ALA A 33 -21.51 30.55 -6.46
N THR A 34 -21.24 31.52 -5.58
CA THR A 34 -19.94 31.66 -4.92
C THR A 34 -19.66 30.50 -3.96
N LEU A 35 -20.67 30.09 -3.18
CA LEU A 35 -20.58 28.92 -2.31
C LEU A 35 -20.31 27.65 -3.12
N ALA A 36 -20.97 27.47 -4.27
CA ALA A 36 -20.72 26.35 -5.17
C ALA A 36 -19.27 26.34 -5.69
N VAL A 37 -18.74 27.47 -6.17
CA VAL A 37 -17.33 27.60 -6.58
C VAL A 37 -16.38 27.17 -5.46
N ASN A 38 -16.60 27.67 -4.23
CA ASN A 38 -15.76 27.35 -3.09
C ASN A 38 -15.82 25.86 -2.71
N VAL A 39 -17.02 25.28 -2.68
CA VAL A 39 -17.22 23.86 -2.36
C VAL A 39 -16.54 22.97 -3.39
N LEU A 40 -16.67 23.27 -4.69
CA LEU A 40 -16.03 22.52 -5.76
C LEU A 40 -14.51 22.70 -5.76
N PHE A 41 -14.01 23.91 -5.50
CA PHE A 41 -12.58 24.16 -5.36
C PHE A 41 -11.96 23.36 -4.20
N THR A 42 -12.61 23.38 -3.03
CA THR A 42 -12.19 22.59 -1.87
C THR A 42 -12.21 21.09 -2.18
N TYR A 43 -13.21 20.60 -2.94
CA TYR A 43 -13.22 19.22 -3.40
C TYR A 43 -12.03 18.88 -4.29
N LEU A 44 -11.79 19.69 -5.33
CA LEU A 44 -10.72 19.45 -6.29
C LEU A 44 -9.32 19.54 -5.67
N SER A 45 -9.17 20.37 -4.64
CA SER A 45 -7.91 20.54 -3.90
C SER A 45 -7.62 19.39 -2.94
N ASN A 46 -8.65 18.67 -2.47
CA ASN A 46 -8.55 17.58 -1.50
C ASN A 46 -8.87 16.20 -2.10
N THR A 47 -9.03 16.11 -3.42
CA THR A 47 -9.37 14.86 -4.10
C THR A 47 -8.30 14.55 -5.12
N ASN A 48 -7.89 13.28 -5.19
CA ASN A 48 -6.92 12.86 -6.17
C ASN A 48 -7.46 13.04 -7.60
N PRO A 49 -6.67 13.54 -8.57
CA PRO A 49 -7.11 13.67 -9.96
C PRO A 49 -7.55 12.38 -10.65
N GLN A 50 -7.09 11.22 -10.15
CA GLN A 50 -7.50 9.90 -10.62
C GLN A 50 -8.81 9.41 -9.99
N ALA A 51 -9.40 10.15 -9.04
CA ALA A 51 -10.65 9.76 -8.41
C ALA A 51 -11.81 9.77 -9.42
N THR A 52 -12.71 8.80 -9.27
CA THR A 52 -13.89 8.67 -10.13
C THR A 52 -14.71 9.96 -10.11
N GLY A 53 -14.95 10.53 -11.29
CA GLY A 53 -15.72 11.77 -11.45
C GLY A 53 -14.94 13.07 -11.30
N TYR A 54 -13.65 13.04 -10.93
CA TYR A 54 -12.83 14.24 -10.75
C TYR A 54 -12.85 15.15 -11.97
N SER A 55 -12.60 14.62 -13.17
CA SER A 55 -12.58 15.38 -14.42
C SER A 55 -13.91 16.07 -14.74
N LYS A 56 -15.03 15.42 -14.40
CA LYS A 56 -16.37 15.99 -14.55
C LYS A 56 -16.58 17.17 -13.58
N VAL A 57 -16.19 16.99 -12.32
CA VAL A 57 -16.24 18.04 -11.30
C VAL A 57 -15.36 19.23 -11.69
N GLU A 58 -14.14 18.97 -12.19
CA GLU A 58 -13.20 19.99 -12.66
C GLU A 58 -13.77 20.78 -13.84
N SER A 59 -14.33 20.10 -14.83
CA SER A 59 -14.99 20.73 -15.97
C SER A 59 -16.14 21.64 -15.51
N ASN A 60 -16.98 21.16 -14.59
CA ASN A 60 -18.11 21.94 -14.07
C ASN A 60 -17.66 23.13 -13.22
N PHE A 61 -16.61 22.98 -12.43
CA PHE A 61 -15.98 24.08 -11.70
C PHE A 61 -15.48 25.16 -12.65
N ARG A 62 -14.72 24.79 -13.69
CA ARG A 62 -14.19 25.75 -14.69
C ARG A 62 -15.32 26.44 -15.45
N ALA A 63 -16.37 25.71 -15.83
CA ALA A 63 -17.55 26.29 -16.48
C ALA A 63 -18.27 27.30 -15.56
N LEU A 64 -18.42 26.99 -14.28
CA LEU A 64 -19.04 27.87 -13.29
C LEU A 64 -18.20 29.14 -13.06
N CYS A 65 -16.88 29.01 -12.89
CA CYS A 65 -15.97 30.16 -12.76
C CYS A 65 -16.07 31.09 -13.97
N LYS A 66 -16.07 30.54 -15.19
CA LYS A 66 -16.25 31.30 -16.43
C LYS A 66 -17.60 32.03 -16.46
N LYS A 67 -18.70 31.35 -16.11
CA LYS A 67 -20.05 31.94 -16.09
C LYS A 67 -20.17 33.08 -15.08
N LEU A 68 -19.49 32.99 -13.95
CA LEU A 68 -19.52 33.99 -12.89
C LEU A 68 -18.44 35.07 -13.02
N ASN A 69 -17.61 35.02 -14.07
CA ASN A 69 -16.44 35.87 -14.24
C ASN A 69 -15.51 35.87 -13.01
N VAL A 70 -15.31 34.68 -12.40
CA VAL A 70 -14.42 34.47 -11.27
C VAL A 70 -13.12 33.86 -11.79
N THR A 71 -11.98 34.46 -11.43
CA THR A 71 -10.66 33.91 -11.76
C THR A 71 -10.49 32.55 -11.13
N THR A 72 -10.21 31.53 -11.94
CA THR A 72 -9.91 30.18 -11.45
C THR A 72 -8.64 30.22 -10.62
N LYS A 73 -8.76 29.88 -9.34
CA LYS A 73 -7.60 29.59 -8.49
C LYS A 73 -6.89 28.34 -9.02
N GLU A 74 -5.57 28.30 -8.90
CA GLU A 74 -4.80 27.11 -9.20
C GLU A 74 -5.18 25.99 -8.22
N ILE A 75 -5.42 24.79 -8.75
CA ILE A 75 -5.73 23.60 -7.95
C ILE A 75 -4.41 22.89 -7.71
N THR A 76 -3.87 23.01 -6.49
CA THR A 76 -2.70 22.24 -6.09
C THR A 76 -3.08 20.77 -5.98
N ARG A 77 -2.42 19.92 -6.76
CA ARG A 77 -2.68 18.48 -6.75
C ARG A 77 -1.97 17.84 -5.56
N GLN A 78 -2.73 17.20 -4.68
CA GLN A 78 -2.17 16.30 -3.68
C GLN A 78 -1.80 14.97 -4.34
N GLY A 79 -0.69 14.36 -3.90
CA GLY A 79 -0.31 13.00 -4.31
C GLY A 79 -1.38 11.97 -3.95
N VAL A 80 -1.28 10.75 -4.48
CA VAL A 80 -2.19 9.65 -4.09
C VAL A 80 -1.75 9.16 -2.71
N PRO A 81 -2.53 9.35 -1.63
CA PRO A 81 -2.23 8.67 -0.38
C PRO A 81 -2.44 7.17 -0.63
N ILE A 82 -1.43 6.35 -0.33
CA ILE A 82 -1.44 4.91 -0.60
C ILE A 82 -1.53 4.11 0.70
N CYS A 83 -2.21 2.96 0.64
CA CYS A 83 -2.39 2.01 1.72
C CYS A 83 -1.10 1.22 1.96
N THR A 84 -0.93 0.76 3.20
CA THR A 84 0.11 -0.19 3.56
C THR A 84 -0.15 -1.53 2.88
N ALA A 85 0.91 -2.15 2.38
CA ALA A 85 0.87 -3.51 1.86
C ALA A 85 0.81 -4.50 3.03
N PHE A 86 -0.08 -5.49 2.92
CA PHE A 86 -0.20 -6.59 3.88
C PHE A 86 -0.19 -7.96 3.21
N SER A 87 -0.06 -8.00 1.89
CA SER A 87 -0.06 -9.24 1.14
C SER A 87 0.93 -9.21 -0.01
N LEU A 88 1.32 -10.41 -0.40
CA LEU A 88 2.18 -10.70 -1.53
C LEU A 88 1.51 -11.82 -2.33
N VAL A 89 1.60 -11.73 -3.65
CA VAL A 89 1.17 -12.78 -4.58
C VAL A 89 2.40 -13.38 -5.22
N ASP A 90 2.55 -14.70 -5.11
CA ASP A 90 3.65 -15.47 -5.68
C ASP A 90 3.08 -16.60 -6.54
N GLY A 91 3.19 -16.46 -7.87
CA GLY A 91 2.47 -17.32 -8.82
C GLY A 91 0.95 -17.18 -8.67
N ASP A 92 0.29 -18.28 -8.30
CA ASP A 92 -1.15 -18.36 -8.02
C ASP A 92 -1.50 -18.24 -6.54
N LYS A 93 -0.49 -18.08 -5.66
CA LYS A 93 -0.67 -18.08 -4.21
C LYS A 93 -0.69 -16.67 -3.67
N THR A 94 -1.73 -16.32 -2.91
CA THR A 94 -1.78 -15.08 -2.13
C THR A 94 -1.51 -15.36 -0.66
N VAL A 95 -0.51 -14.67 -0.13
CA VAL A 95 -0.08 -14.76 1.27
C VAL A 95 -0.26 -13.41 1.96
N PHE A 96 -0.80 -13.41 3.16
CA PHE A 96 -1.04 -12.19 3.95
C PHE A 96 -0.19 -12.21 5.19
N LEU A 97 0.51 -11.13 5.48
CA LEU A 97 1.37 -10.98 6.66
C LEU A 97 0.69 -11.41 7.97
N LEU A 98 -0.62 -11.14 8.10
CA LEU A 98 -1.41 -11.46 9.29
C LEU A 98 -2.10 -12.83 9.25
N ASP A 99 -1.87 -13.63 8.21
CA ASP A 99 -2.37 -15.01 8.19
C ASP A 99 -1.67 -15.81 9.30
N PRO A 100 -2.37 -16.73 9.98
CA PRO A 100 -1.74 -17.75 10.81
C PRO A 100 -0.69 -18.54 10.02
N PHE A 101 0.46 -18.84 10.64
CA PHE A 101 1.57 -19.52 9.98
C PHE A 101 1.15 -20.87 9.33
N GLU A 102 0.23 -21.62 9.96
CA GLU A 102 -0.31 -22.86 9.40
C GLU A 102 -0.93 -22.72 8.00
N ASN A 103 -1.47 -21.55 7.66
CA ASN A 103 -2.08 -21.31 6.37
C ASN A 103 -1.03 -21.29 5.26
N TYR A 104 0.20 -20.90 5.56
CA TYR A 104 1.28 -20.89 4.58
C TYR A 104 1.73 -22.30 4.25
N TYR A 105 1.86 -23.18 5.25
CA TYR A 105 2.16 -24.58 5.00
C TYR A 105 1.09 -25.25 4.12
N LYS A 106 -0.19 -24.96 4.36
CA LYS A 106 -1.32 -25.44 3.55
C LYS A 106 -1.30 -24.89 2.11
N LYS A 107 -1.01 -23.60 1.94
CA LYS A 107 -1.02 -22.91 0.63
C LYS A 107 0.21 -23.23 -0.22
N ILE A 108 1.38 -23.26 0.40
CA ILE A 108 2.67 -23.29 -0.30
C ILE A 108 3.21 -24.71 -0.40
N GLY A 109 3.06 -25.50 0.66
CA GLY A 109 3.56 -26.86 0.78
C GLY A 109 4.65 -26.98 1.85
N ALA A 110 5.35 -28.12 1.82
CA ALA A 110 6.46 -28.40 2.73
C ALA A 110 7.60 -27.40 2.55
N VAL A 111 8.24 -27.03 3.67
CA VAL A 111 9.42 -26.15 3.69
C VAL A 111 10.64 -26.90 3.19
N ASP A 112 11.52 -26.21 2.47
CA ASP A 112 12.81 -26.75 2.05
C ASP A 112 13.82 -26.70 3.19
N ALA A 113 13.80 -25.61 3.97
CA ALA A 113 14.70 -25.40 5.09
C ALA A 113 14.08 -24.50 6.16
N ILE A 114 14.62 -24.61 7.38
CA ILE A 114 14.34 -23.73 8.50
C ILE A 114 15.68 -23.20 8.99
N GLN A 115 15.81 -21.89 9.11
CA GLN A 115 17.03 -21.22 9.53
C GLN A 115 16.76 -20.51 10.85
N GLY A 116 17.51 -20.87 11.89
CA GLY A 116 17.57 -20.12 13.14
C GLY A 116 18.62 -19.03 13.06
N TYR A 117 18.41 -17.93 13.79
CA TYR A 117 19.38 -16.86 13.90
C TYR A 117 20.29 -17.07 15.11
N SER A 118 21.41 -16.32 15.18
CA SER A 118 22.38 -16.40 16.30
C SER A 118 21.70 -16.30 17.67
N ASN A 119 22.40 -16.68 18.75
CA ASN A 119 21.88 -16.60 20.13
C ASN A 119 21.27 -15.23 20.51
N LYS A 120 21.71 -14.13 19.88
CA LYS A 120 21.14 -12.80 20.09
C LYS A 120 19.68 -12.66 19.60
N TYR A 121 19.29 -13.47 18.63
CA TYR A 121 17.98 -13.49 17.98
C TYR A 121 17.41 -14.93 17.95
N SER A 122 17.60 -15.68 19.03
CA SER A 122 17.19 -17.09 19.14
C SER A 122 15.68 -17.30 19.03
N GLY A 123 14.88 -16.25 19.22
CA GLY A 123 13.44 -16.25 18.99
C GLY A 123 13.03 -16.12 17.52
N LEU A 124 13.96 -15.94 16.58
CA LEU A 124 13.63 -15.79 15.16
C LEU A 124 13.85 -17.08 14.38
N LEU A 125 12.86 -17.44 13.58
CA LEU A 125 12.95 -18.55 12.63
C LEU A 125 12.59 -18.06 11.24
N GLU A 126 13.42 -18.41 10.26
CA GLU A 126 13.12 -18.21 8.84
C GLU A 126 12.79 -19.55 8.17
N PHE A 127 11.59 -19.64 7.62
CA PHE A 127 11.12 -20.77 6.84
C PHE A 127 11.33 -20.48 5.36
N VAL A 128 11.98 -21.40 4.66
CA VAL A 128 12.44 -21.21 3.29
C VAL A 128 11.78 -22.22 2.37
N TRP A 129 11.31 -21.74 1.22
CA TRP A 129 10.74 -22.54 0.13
C TRP A 129 11.43 -22.19 -1.19
N GLN A 130 11.24 -23.07 -2.17
CA GLN A 130 11.63 -22.88 -3.56
C GLN A 130 13.12 -22.53 -3.72
N GLY A 131 13.97 -23.24 -2.97
CA GLY A 131 15.42 -23.07 -3.02
C GLY A 131 15.91 -21.70 -2.54
N GLY A 132 15.12 -20.98 -1.74
CA GLY A 132 15.47 -19.64 -1.25
C GLY A 132 14.65 -18.51 -1.85
N ASN A 133 13.91 -18.75 -2.94
CA ASN A 133 13.21 -17.65 -3.61
C ASN A 133 11.95 -17.18 -2.88
N PHE A 134 11.48 -17.91 -1.87
CA PHE A 134 10.39 -17.50 -1.01
C PHE A 134 10.73 -17.80 0.45
N SER A 135 10.55 -16.82 1.35
CA SER A 135 10.77 -17.03 2.78
C SER A 135 9.79 -16.28 3.68
N ILE A 136 9.60 -16.83 4.88
CA ILE A 136 8.80 -16.23 5.94
C ILE A 136 9.65 -16.18 7.20
N LEU A 137 9.78 -14.99 7.78
CA LEU A 137 10.37 -14.80 9.10
C LEU A 137 9.26 -14.75 10.13
N THR A 138 9.44 -15.49 11.22
CA THR A 138 8.51 -15.53 12.34
C THR A 138 9.21 -15.20 13.65
N GLU A 139 8.48 -14.62 14.58
CA GLU A 139 8.83 -14.63 16.00
C GLU A 139 8.27 -15.90 16.65
N LYS A 140 9.16 -16.67 17.28
CA LYS A 140 8.88 -17.84 18.10
C LYS A 140 8.61 -17.36 19.52
N GLY A 141 7.56 -17.89 20.15
CA GLY A 141 7.56 -18.04 21.61
C GLY A 141 8.64 -19.05 21.99
N TYR A 142 9.87 -18.59 22.26
CA TYR A 142 10.97 -19.45 22.67
C TYR A 142 10.66 -20.08 24.04
N ASP A 143 10.70 -21.42 24.12
CA ASP A 143 10.76 -22.18 25.38
C ASP A 143 12.03 -23.04 25.35
N GLU A 144 13.02 -22.65 26.18
CA GLU A 144 14.30 -23.36 26.35
C GLU A 144 14.14 -24.78 26.91
N ASN A 145 12.96 -25.12 27.41
CA ASN A 145 12.65 -26.43 27.95
C ASN A 145 11.92 -27.34 26.95
N ASP A 146 11.64 -26.89 25.72
CA ASP A 146 10.97 -27.72 24.73
C ASP A 146 11.94 -28.79 24.17
N PRO A 147 11.74 -30.09 24.47
CA PRO A 147 12.57 -31.17 23.96
C PRO A 147 12.46 -31.35 22.43
N ASN A 148 11.56 -30.61 21.77
CA ASN A 148 11.38 -30.60 20.33
C ASN A 148 12.02 -29.39 19.65
N ASP A 149 12.91 -28.67 20.31
CA ASP A 149 13.60 -27.54 19.69
C ASP A 149 14.23 -27.95 18.33
N GLY A 150 13.90 -27.19 17.28
CA GLY A 150 14.26 -27.49 15.89
C GLY A 150 13.36 -28.48 15.14
N LYS A 151 12.34 -29.09 15.76
CA LYS A 151 11.32 -29.89 15.06
C LYS A 151 10.04 -29.07 14.84
N ILE A 152 9.53 -29.07 13.61
CA ILE A 152 8.20 -28.53 13.33
C ILE A 152 7.16 -29.46 13.96
N THR A 153 6.61 -29.05 15.10
CA THR A 153 5.44 -29.69 15.72
C THR A 153 4.17 -28.89 15.40
N PRO A 154 2.98 -29.52 15.41
CA PRO A 154 1.72 -28.78 15.26
C PRO A 154 1.57 -27.64 16.29
N GLN A 155 2.05 -27.86 17.52
CA GLN A 155 2.02 -26.88 18.59
C GLN A 155 2.89 -25.66 18.27
N LEU A 156 4.12 -25.87 17.80
CA LEU A 156 5.01 -24.79 17.38
C LEU A 156 4.37 -23.99 16.24
N VAL A 157 3.88 -24.65 15.18
CA VAL A 157 3.25 -24.01 14.01
C VAL A 157 2.09 -23.09 14.41
N SER A 158 1.32 -23.47 15.43
CA SER A 158 0.17 -22.69 15.90
C SER A 158 0.53 -21.44 16.72
N SER A 159 1.76 -21.32 17.21
CA SER A 159 2.22 -20.19 18.04
C SER A 159 3.15 -19.21 17.33
N LEU A 160 3.49 -19.46 16.05
CA LEU A 160 4.37 -18.58 15.29
C LEU A 160 3.63 -17.34 14.79
N GLU A 161 4.18 -16.17 15.10
CA GLU A 161 3.73 -14.90 14.56
C GLU A 161 4.58 -14.53 13.35
N VAL A 162 3.93 -14.31 12.21
CA VAL A 162 4.62 -13.92 10.98
C VAL A 162 4.96 -12.44 11.04
N ILE A 163 6.25 -12.13 10.94
CA ILE A 163 6.75 -10.74 10.97
C ILE A 163 7.31 -10.29 9.62
N ARG A 164 7.63 -11.21 8.70
CA ARG A 164 8.07 -10.86 7.35
C ARG A 164 7.74 -11.95 6.34
N VAL A 165 7.34 -11.54 5.15
CA VAL A 165 7.19 -12.42 3.98
C VAL A 165 7.99 -11.85 2.83
N THR A 166 8.86 -12.65 2.22
CA THR A 166 9.78 -12.21 1.16
C THR A 166 9.67 -13.13 -0.06
N SER A 167 9.70 -12.54 -1.25
CA SER A 167 9.80 -13.28 -2.52
C SER A 167 10.80 -12.65 -3.47
N TYR A 168 11.56 -13.51 -4.15
CA TYR A 168 12.47 -13.22 -5.26
C TYR A 168 11.97 -13.85 -6.57
N ASN A 169 10.80 -14.51 -6.55
CA ASN A 169 10.29 -15.18 -7.75
C ASN A 169 9.88 -14.15 -8.81
N PRO A 170 10.40 -14.25 -10.05
CA PRO A 170 9.98 -13.38 -11.13
C PRO A 170 8.46 -13.40 -11.33
N GLY A 171 7.85 -12.21 -11.38
CA GLY A 171 6.40 -12.05 -11.50
C GLY A 171 5.64 -12.04 -10.17
N ALA A 172 6.28 -12.38 -9.04
CA ALA A 172 5.69 -12.13 -7.73
C ALA A 172 5.43 -10.63 -7.55
N TYR A 173 4.34 -10.26 -6.89
CA TYR A 173 3.96 -8.87 -6.75
C TYR A 173 3.26 -8.55 -5.43
N LEU A 174 3.34 -7.30 -5.03
CA LEU A 174 2.50 -6.69 -4.00
C LEU A 174 1.58 -5.66 -4.64
N GLU A 175 0.35 -5.60 -4.17
CA GLU A 175 -0.66 -4.65 -4.64
C GLU A 175 -0.84 -3.55 -3.61
N ILE A 176 -0.55 -2.31 -4.03
CA ILE A 176 -0.72 -1.11 -3.24
C ILE A 176 -1.97 -0.39 -3.76
N ARG A 177 -2.89 -0.07 -2.86
CA ARG A 177 -4.13 0.65 -3.21
C ARG A 177 -4.07 2.08 -2.70
N SER A 178 -4.87 2.94 -3.30
CA SER A 178 -5.13 4.28 -2.75
C SER A 178 -5.88 4.17 -1.41
N LYS A 179 -5.54 5.03 -0.45
CA LYS A 179 -6.35 5.30 0.76
C LYS A 179 -7.64 6.03 0.42
N ASP A 180 -7.67 6.75 -0.70
CA ASP A 180 -8.88 7.33 -1.24
C ASP A 180 -9.66 6.25 -2.01
N GLU A 181 -10.74 5.75 -1.41
CA GLU A 181 -11.63 4.72 -1.96
C GLU A 181 -12.26 5.10 -3.31
N ARG A 182 -12.25 6.38 -3.68
CA ARG A 182 -12.76 6.87 -4.97
C ARG A 182 -11.78 6.62 -6.12
N VAL A 183 -10.53 6.32 -5.81
CA VAL A 183 -9.47 6.00 -6.77
C VAL A 183 -9.43 4.48 -6.95
N ASN A 184 -9.94 4.00 -8.09
CA ASN A 184 -9.95 2.57 -8.44
C ASN A 184 -8.60 2.08 -9.01
N THR A 185 -7.52 2.83 -8.79
CA THR A 185 -6.18 2.46 -9.27
C THR A 185 -5.47 1.65 -8.20
N SER A 186 -4.99 0.47 -8.58
CA SER A 186 -4.01 -0.28 -7.81
C SER A 186 -2.65 -0.21 -8.51
N TYR A 187 -1.60 -0.08 -7.71
CA TYR A 187 -0.22 -0.09 -8.15
C TYR A 187 0.39 -1.44 -7.80
N ARG A 188 1.05 -2.07 -8.76
CA ARG A 188 1.73 -3.35 -8.53
C ARG A 188 3.24 -3.10 -8.52
N VAL A 189 3.88 -3.50 -7.43
CA VAL A 189 5.34 -3.63 -7.38
C VAL A 189 5.63 -5.10 -7.67
N THR A 190 6.34 -5.36 -8.76
CA THR A 190 6.54 -6.72 -9.28
C THR A 190 8.02 -7.04 -9.35
N VAL A 191 8.40 -8.23 -8.89
CA VAL A 191 9.75 -8.76 -9.07
C VAL A 191 10.03 -8.94 -10.56
N GLY A 192 11.09 -8.27 -11.03
CA GLY A 192 11.51 -8.20 -12.43
C GLY A 192 11.21 -6.87 -13.11
N MET A 193 10.42 -5.97 -12.50
CA MET A 193 10.17 -4.64 -13.05
C MET A 193 11.43 -3.75 -12.98
N THR A 194 11.53 -2.77 -13.87
CA THR A 194 12.65 -1.82 -13.84
C THR A 194 12.47 -0.82 -12.69
N VAL A 195 13.57 -0.29 -12.16
CA VAL A 195 13.52 0.81 -11.18
C VAL A 195 12.86 2.05 -11.78
N GLU A 196 13.05 2.30 -13.08
CA GLU A 196 12.37 3.39 -13.79
C GLU A 196 10.84 3.24 -13.77
N ASP A 197 10.33 2.02 -13.98
CA ASP A 197 8.88 1.75 -13.90
C ASP A 197 8.35 1.86 -12.47
N PHE A 198 9.15 1.48 -11.48
CA PHE A 198 8.82 1.64 -10.06
C PHE A 198 8.71 3.13 -9.67
N ASP A 199 9.71 3.92 -10.07
CA ASP A 199 9.82 5.35 -9.78
C ASP A 199 8.68 6.19 -10.40
N LYS A 200 7.91 5.65 -11.36
CA LYS A 200 6.72 6.32 -11.92
C LYS A 200 5.61 6.53 -10.90
N PHE A 201 5.55 5.73 -9.83
CA PHE A 201 4.50 5.85 -8.80
C PHE A 201 5.04 5.96 -7.37
N LEU A 202 6.26 5.49 -7.11
CA LEU A 202 6.89 5.64 -5.79
C LEU A 202 8.39 5.87 -5.97
N ASP A 203 8.88 7.01 -5.49
CA ASP A 203 10.30 7.35 -5.57
C ASP A 203 11.13 6.36 -4.74
N SER A 204 11.95 5.53 -5.39
CA SER A 204 12.86 4.59 -4.73
C SER A 204 13.83 5.27 -3.78
N LYS A 205 14.12 6.56 -3.94
CA LYS A 205 15.00 7.33 -3.04
C LYS A 205 14.29 7.80 -1.77
N SER A 206 12.97 7.69 -1.70
CA SER A 206 12.19 8.02 -0.50
C SER A 206 12.21 6.92 0.56
N GLY A 207 12.63 5.70 0.19
CA GLY A 207 12.80 4.58 1.11
C GLY A 207 14.10 4.64 1.90
N GLU A 208 14.13 3.95 3.04
CA GLU A 208 15.32 3.81 3.88
C GLU A 208 16.09 2.55 3.52
N ALA A 209 17.42 2.68 3.34
CA ALA A 209 18.28 1.51 3.23
C ALA A 209 18.29 0.73 4.56
N LYS A 210 17.92 -0.56 4.51
CA LYS A 210 17.94 -1.50 5.64
C LYS A 210 18.68 -2.75 5.21
N GLN A 211 19.50 -3.26 6.12
CA GLN A 211 20.16 -4.54 5.89
C GLN A 211 19.23 -5.68 6.34
N LEU A 212 18.93 -6.61 5.45
CA LEU A 212 18.17 -7.81 5.75
C LEU A 212 19.04 -9.03 5.52
N ILE A 213 18.94 -10.00 6.43
CA ILE A 213 19.55 -11.31 6.24
C ILE A 213 18.64 -12.16 5.35
N HIS A 214 19.25 -12.82 4.38
CA HIS A 214 18.65 -13.83 3.53
C HIS A 214 19.68 -14.90 3.17
N ASN A 215 19.38 -16.19 3.39
CA ASN A 215 20.28 -17.30 3.05
C ASN A 215 21.73 -17.11 3.53
N ALA A 216 21.89 -16.65 4.79
CA ALA A 216 23.17 -16.33 5.41
C ALA A 216 24.00 -15.20 4.74
N ALA A 217 23.43 -14.47 3.77
CA ALA A 217 23.99 -13.25 3.23
C ALA A 217 23.24 -12.02 3.78
N MET A 218 23.96 -10.91 3.92
CA MET A 218 23.38 -9.60 4.19
C MET A 218 23.10 -8.89 2.87
N GLU A 219 21.87 -8.46 2.70
CA GLU A 219 21.41 -7.73 1.54
C GLU A 219 20.93 -6.34 1.94
N GLU A 220 21.21 -5.35 1.12
CA GLU A 220 20.69 -4.00 1.30
C GLU A 220 19.36 -3.84 0.58
N TRP A 221 18.32 -3.58 1.35
CA TRP A 221 16.95 -3.40 0.90
C TRP A 221 16.53 -1.95 1.06
N ILE A 222 15.67 -1.47 0.15
CA ILE A 222 15.04 -0.14 0.24
C ILE A 222 13.67 -0.34 0.88
N TYR A 223 13.47 0.19 2.09
CA TYR A 223 12.27 -0.03 2.89
C TYR A 223 11.39 1.22 2.97
N PHE A 224 10.10 1.06 2.69
CA PHE A 224 9.10 2.11 2.77
C PHE A 224 8.27 1.91 4.03
N GLN A 225 8.77 2.43 5.15
CA GLN A 225 8.16 2.18 6.48
C GLN A 225 6.67 2.49 6.52
N GLY A 226 6.23 3.64 6.00
CA GLY A 226 4.81 4.03 5.97
C GLY A 226 3.91 3.14 5.09
N LEU A 227 4.48 2.18 4.36
CA LEU A 227 3.80 1.29 3.43
C LEU A 227 3.98 -0.20 3.78
N ASN A 228 4.73 -0.56 4.83
CA ASN A 228 4.98 -1.94 5.26
C ASN A 228 5.59 -2.86 4.20
N PHE A 229 6.39 -2.34 3.28
CA PHE A 229 7.13 -3.18 2.34
C PHE A 229 8.52 -2.64 2.01
N GLY A 230 9.36 -3.51 1.48
CA GLY A 230 10.65 -3.16 0.91
C GLY A 230 10.89 -3.82 -0.43
N ILE A 231 11.84 -3.26 -1.17
CA ILE A 231 12.33 -3.80 -2.45
C ILE A 231 13.82 -4.07 -2.35
N PHE A 232 14.26 -5.16 -2.98
CA PHE A 232 15.66 -5.42 -3.25
C PHE A 232 15.93 -5.04 -4.70
N VAL A 233 16.96 -4.23 -4.93
CA VAL A 233 17.32 -3.78 -6.28
C VAL A 233 18.63 -4.41 -6.69
N LYS A 234 18.62 -5.06 -7.85
CA LYS A 234 19.81 -5.63 -8.49
C LYS A 234 19.74 -5.38 -9.99
N ASP A 235 20.86 -4.99 -10.60
CA ASP A 235 20.96 -4.75 -12.04
C ASP A 235 19.86 -3.80 -12.59
N LYS A 236 19.54 -2.74 -11.83
CA LYS A 236 18.50 -1.74 -12.13
C LYS A 236 17.07 -2.29 -12.20
N LYS A 237 16.82 -3.45 -11.59
CA LYS A 237 15.50 -4.07 -11.47
C LYS A 237 15.16 -4.38 -10.02
N VAL A 238 13.87 -4.42 -9.72
CA VAL A 238 13.35 -5.01 -8.48
C VAL A 238 13.61 -6.51 -8.55
N ALA A 239 14.58 -7.00 -7.80
CA ALA A 239 14.99 -8.40 -7.75
C ALA A 239 14.32 -9.18 -6.62
N GLY A 240 13.75 -8.48 -5.63
CA GLY A 240 12.97 -9.07 -4.56
C GLY A 240 12.01 -8.06 -3.97
N ILE A 241 10.95 -8.57 -3.35
CA ILE A 241 9.97 -7.78 -2.59
C ILE A 241 9.76 -8.42 -1.22
N THR A 242 9.49 -7.60 -0.22
CA THR A 242 9.20 -8.07 1.14
C THR A 242 8.09 -7.25 1.76
N VAL A 243 7.23 -7.88 2.55
CA VAL A 243 6.20 -7.23 3.36
C VAL A 243 6.55 -7.49 4.82
N CYS A 244 6.63 -6.43 5.62
CA CYS A 244 6.92 -6.50 7.06
C CYS A 244 6.30 -5.27 7.77
N PRO A 245 5.71 -5.44 8.96
CA PRO A 245 5.14 -4.32 9.69
C PRO A 245 6.25 -3.39 10.18
N SER A 246 6.07 -2.08 10.01
CA SER A 246 6.92 -1.10 10.69
C SER A 246 6.61 -1.11 12.20
N HIS A 247 7.60 -1.44 13.03
CA HIS A 247 7.59 -1.11 14.46
C HIS A 247 8.31 0.22 14.70
#